data_AF-A0A9W9VQ18-F1
#
_entry.id   AF-A0A9W9VQ18-F1
#
_cell.length_a   1.000
_cell.length_b   1.000
_cell.length_c   1.000
_cell.angle_alpha   90.00
_cell.angle_beta   90.00
_cell.angle_gamma   90.00
#
_symmetry.space_group_name_H-M   'P 1'
#
loop_
_entity.id
_entity.type
_entity.pdbx_description
1 polymer ?
#
loop_
_entity_poly.entity_id
_entity_poly.type
_entity_poly.pdbx_seq_one_letter_code
_entity_poly.pdbx_strand_id
1 'polypeptide(L)'
;MLTALFLAQNPPDTKYTCTLKAGHIPSLLSDIVCAASDSLDALELFSELLQEDHASPTSTGYMAFDAHVGDTACQLRALMIMVLRQHILKDGRADRFQRHIASMADALQNVITRARDSCRMLTAKGSNFEKFGFHRAGESRCSLLMKLGWVEPITEHETRSAGSIEEWDPDNFQQVARLLIYSYVLSKYKTFVRRKHIIGAELDPEIPIQYAARLMESDYNSKNPVFPYWTQQKRVEHDFQCMQVWLSQLSCAWLKSLAHVRERNDKLQR
;
A
#
# COMPACT_ATOMS: atom_id res chain seq x y z
N MET A 1 -3.37 -7.32 -3.93
CA MET A 1 -2.82 -6.87 -2.65
C MET A 1 -3.26 -5.45 -2.32
N LEU A 2 -2.49 -4.38 -2.55
CA LEU A 2 -2.70 -3.08 -1.88
C LEU A 2 -3.87 -2.22 -2.37
N THR A 3 -4.24 -2.33 -3.64
CA THR A 3 -5.41 -1.59 -4.18
C THR A 3 -6.73 -2.03 -3.56
N ALA A 4 -6.74 -3.20 -2.90
CA ALA A 4 -7.89 -3.67 -2.15
C ALA A 4 -8.04 -2.92 -0.81
N LEU A 5 -6.93 -2.69 -0.10
CA LEU A 5 -6.93 -1.92 1.15
C LEU A 5 -7.19 -0.43 0.89
N PHE A 6 -6.56 0.09 -0.16
CA PHE A 6 -6.63 1.49 -0.55
C PHE A 6 -7.07 1.59 -2.01
N LEU A 7 -8.36 1.84 -2.23
CA LEU A 7 -8.91 2.01 -3.58
C LEU A 7 -8.22 3.20 -4.27
N ALA A 8 -7.55 2.94 -5.40
CA ALA A 8 -7.10 4.01 -6.29
C ALA A 8 -8.31 4.58 -7.05
N GLN A 9 -8.48 5.90 -7.08
CA GLN A 9 -9.68 6.57 -7.61
C GLN A 9 -9.84 6.60 -9.15
N ASN A 10 -9.25 5.65 -9.88
CA ASN A 10 -9.55 5.45 -11.29
C ASN A 10 -10.02 4.01 -11.46
N PRO A 11 -11.18 3.78 -12.13
CA PRO A 11 -11.96 2.57 -11.90
C PRO A 11 -11.08 1.35 -12.11
N PRO A 12 -11.01 0.43 -11.14
CA PRO A 12 -10.30 -0.81 -11.35
C PRO A 12 -10.92 -1.48 -12.58
N ASP A 13 -10.09 -2.03 -13.45
CA ASP A 13 -10.57 -2.92 -14.50
C ASP A 13 -11.46 -3.96 -13.81
N THR A 14 -12.76 -3.97 -14.14
CA THR A 14 -13.82 -4.74 -13.45
C THR A 14 -13.53 -6.23 -13.37
N LYS A 15 -12.56 -6.71 -14.16
CA LYS A 15 -12.02 -8.06 -14.12
C LYS A 15 -11.40 -8.42 -12.77
N TYR A 16 -10.85 -7.47 -12.02
CA TYR A 16 -10.13 -7.72 -10.76
C TYR A 16 -10.94 -7.40 -9.49
N THR A 17 -12.19 -6.96 -9.66
CA THR A 17 -13.24 -6.92 -8.62
C THR A 17 -14.12 -8.18 -8.63
N CYS A 18 -13.83 -9.11 -9.53
CA CYS A 18 -14.56 -10.37 -9.69
C CYS A 18 -14.50 -11.24 -8.43
N THR A 19 -15.64 -11.86 -8.11
CA THR A 19 -15.76 -12.88 -7.06
C THR A 19 -14.92 -14.10 -7.42
N LEU A 20 -13.89 -14.42 -6.62
CA LEU A 20 -13.08 -15.61 -6.81
C LEU A 20 -13.71 -16.80 -6.11
N LYS A 21 -13.74 -17.97 -6.77
CA LYS A 21 -14.26 -19.23 -6.22
C LYS A 21 -13.73 -19.49 -4.81
N ALA A 22 -14.55 -20.12 -3.97
CA ALA A 22 -14.26 -20.30 -2.56
C ALA A 22 -12.92 -21.03 -2.25
N GLY A 23 -12.49 -21.94 -3.12
CA GLY A 23 -11.17 -22.59 -3.02
C GLY A 23 -9.96 -21.64 -3.14
N HIS A 24 -10.17 -20.40 -3.60
CA HIS A 24 -9.13 -19.37 -3.71
C HIS A 24 -9.15 -18.35 -2.58
N ILE A 25 -10.08 -18.46 -1.61
CA ILE A 25 -10.14 -17.53 -0.48
C ILE A 25 -8.83 -17.48 0.31
N PRO A 26 -8.15 -18.61 0.62
CA PRO A 26 -6.86 -18.55 1.32
C PRO A 26 -5.77 -17.75 0.58
N SER A 27 -5.77 -17.79 -0.75
CA SER A 27 -4.88 -16.97 -1.57
C SER A 27 -5.20 -15.48 -1.44
N LEU A 28 -6.49 -15.12 -1.45
CA LEU A 28 -6.89 -13.73 -1.21
C LEU A 28 -6.54 -13.26 0.21
N LEU A 29 -6.64 -14.13 1.21
CA LEU A 29 -6.20 -13.82 2.58
C LEU A 29 -4.69 -13.57 2.64
N SER A 30 -3.89 -14.37 1.93
CA SER A 30 -2.44 -14.18 1.77
C SER A 30 -2.13 -12.82 1.12
N ASP A 31 -2.82 -12.49 0.03
CA ASP A 31 -2.70 -11.22 -0.68
C ASP A 31 -3.01 -10.02 0.25
N ILE A 32 -4.00 -10.16 1.15
CA ILE A 32 -4.39 -9.12 2.12
C ILE A 32 -3.35 -9.00 3.24
N VAL A 33 -2.88 -10.12 3.79
CA VAL A 33 -1.84 -10.13 4.83
C VAL A 33 -0.58 -9.45 4.31
N CYS A 34 -0.13 -9.82 3.11
CA CYS A 34 1.02 -9.19 2.49
C CYS A 34 0.83 -7.68 2.28
N ALA A 35 -0.32 -7.27 1.73
CA ALA A 35 -0.65 -5.86 1.54
C ALA A 35 -0.63 -5.07 2.86
N ALA A 36 -1.22 -5.63 3.92
CA ALA A 36 -1.32 -4.97 5.20
C ALA A 36 0.03 -4.94 5.92
N SER A 37 0.84 -5.99 5.82
CA SER A 37 2.21 -6.02 6.33
C SER A 37 3.10 -5.00 5.62
N ASP A 38 3.05 -4.91 4.28
CA ASP A 38 3.79 -3.89 3.55
C ASP A 38 3.35 -2.47 3.92
N SER A 39 2.06 -2.28 4.20
CA SER A 39 1.53 -0.99 4.63
C SER A 39 2.01 -0.61 6.04
N LEU A 40 2.07 -1.60 6.94
CA LEU A 40 2.57 -1.43 8.30
C LEU A 40 4.07 -1.07 8.27
N ASP A 41 4.88 -1.85 7.56
CA ASP A 41 6.33 -1.62 7.38
C ASP A 41 6.59 -0.19 6.87
N ALA A 42 5.82 0.28 5.89
CA ALA A 42 5.98 1.61 5.31
C ALA A 42 5.67 2.74 6.30
N LEU A 43 4.60 2.58 7.09
CA LEU A 43 4.16 3.59 8.07
C LEU A 43 5.08 3.62 9.29
N GLU A 44 5.53 2.46 9.77
CA GLU A 44 6.50 2.35 10.87
C GLU A 44 7.84 2.97 10.47
N LEU A 45 8.34 2.64 9.28
CA LEU A 45 9.59 3.23 8.78
C LEU A 45 9.49 4.76 8.64
N PHE A 46 8.35 5.29 8.18
CA PHE A 46 8.17 6.74 8.13
C PHE A 46 8.03 7.36 9.53
N SER A 47 7.41 6.65 10.49
CA SER A 47 7.37 7.06 11.89
C SER A 47 8.78 7.18 12.49
N GLU A 48 9.65 6.22 12.21
CA GLU A 48 11.07 6.26 12.59
C GLU A 48 11.77 7.48 11.97
N LEU A 49 11.56 7.73 10.66
CA LEU A 49 12.09 8.91 9.99
C LEU A 49 11.67 10.23 10.63
N LEU A 50 10.44 10.32 11.17
CA LEU A 50 9.99 11.51 11.89
C LEU A 50 10.77 11.74 13.19
N GLN A 51 11.31 10.68 13.80
CA GLN A 51 12.06 10.73 15.06
C GLN A 51 13.58 10.87 14.87
N GLU A 52 14.11 10.61 13.66
CA GLU A 52 15.55 10.72 13.38
C GLU A 52 16.03 12.19 13.43
N ASP A 53 16.84 12.55 14.45
CA ASP A 53 17.48 13.88 14.53
C ASP A 53 18.63 14.05 13.50
N HIS A 54 19.32 12.96 13.17
CA HIS A 54 20.42 12.92 12.19
C HIS A 54 20.36 11.64 11.34
N ALA A 55 20.71 11.75 10.06
CA ALA A 55 20.75 10.63 9.14
C ALA A 55 21.75 9.57 9.63
N SER A 56 21.24 8.46 10.16
CA SER A 56 22.08 7.31 10.47
C SER A 56 22.63 6.73 9.16
N PRO A 57 23.95 6.52 9.03
CA PRO A 57 24.55 5.98 7.81
C PRO A 57 24.11 4.54 7.50
N THR A 58 23.43 3.86 8.44
CA THR A 58 22.87 2.51 8.26
C THR A 58 21.34 2.52 8.07
N SER A 59 20.68 3.68 8.16
CA SER A 59 19.24 3.77 7.93
C SER A 59 18.96 3.66 6.43
N THR A 60 18.02 2.80 6.05
CA THR A 60 17.51 2.77 4.67
C THR A 60 16.83 4.10 4.33
N GLY A 61 16.30 4.78 5.35
CA GLY A 61 15.77 6.13 5.31
C GLY A 61 14.86 6.39 4.10
N TYR A 62 15.08 7.53 3.43
CA TYR A 62 14.30 7.90 2.25
C TYR A 62 14.48 6.95 1.05
N MET A 63 15.57 6.17 0.99
CA MET A 63 15.81 5.23 -0.11
C MET A 63 14.79 4.10 -0.14
N ALA A 64 14.17 3.79 1.01
CA ALA A 64 13.09 2.81 1.08
C ALA A 64 11.86 3.23 0.28
N PHE A 65 11.70 4.52 -0.02
CA PHE A 65 10.58 5.06 -0.79
C PHE A 65 10.96 5.43 -2.23
N ASP A 66 12.18 5.10 -2.65
CA ASP A 66 12.64 5.31 -4.03
C ASP A 66 12.03 4.26 -4.97
N ALA A 67 10.79 4.50 -5.40
CA ALA A 67 10.05 3.67 -6.34
C ALA A 67 10.59 3.79 -7.79
N HIS A 68 11.85 3.39 -8.02
CA HIS A 68 12.52 3.40 -9.31
C HIS A 68 12.02 2.24 -10.19
N VAL A 69 11.05 2.52 -11.08
CA VAL A 69 10.51 1.51 -12.02
C VAL A 69 10.24 2.15 -13.39
N GLY A 70 11.30 2.63 -14.04
CA GLY A 70 11.25 3.09 -15.44
C GLY A 70 10.81 4.53 -15.70
N ASP A 71 10.27 5.24 -14.71
CA ASP A 71 9.94 6.68 -14.84
C ASP A 71 11.13 7.58 -14.47
N THR A 72 11.41 8.60 -15.28
CA THR A 72 12.46 9.63 -15.10
C THR A 72 12.23 10.58 -13.90
N ALA A 73 11.29 10.25 -13.01
CA ALA A 73 10.78 11.08 -11.93
C ALA A 73 10.96 10.45 -10.52
N CYS A 74 11.69 9.35 -10.37
CA CYS A 74 11.85 8.63 -9.10
C CYS A 74 12.38 9.51 -7.94
N GLN A 75 13.33 10.40 -8.24
CA GLN A 75 13.90 11.36 -7.27
C GLN A 75 12.84 12.34 -6.76
N LEU A 76 11.79 12.60 -7.55
CA LEU A 76 10.69 13.49 -7.13
C LEU A 76 9.90 12.89 -5.97
N ARG A 77 9.70 11.57 -5.91
CA ARG A 77 8.93 10.93 -4.83
C ARG A 77 9.68 10.95 -3.50
N ALA A 78 10.99 10.64 -3.53
CA ALA A 78 11.84 10.80 -2.35
C ALA A 78 11.87 12.26 -1.88
N LEU A 79 11.95 13.21 -2.81
CA LEU A 79 11.89 14.64 -2.50
C LEU A 79 10.53 15.06 -1.91
N MET A 80 9.42 14.56 -2.44
CA MET A 80 8.08 14.78 -1.89
C MET A 80 8.00 14.35 -0.43
N ILE A 81 8.53 13.17 -0.10
CA ILE A 81 8.52 12.61 1.25
C ILE A 81 9.41 13.43 2.19
N MET A 82 10.57 13.90 1.70
CA MET A 82 11.43 14.81 2.47
C MET A 82 10.73 16.14 2.77
N VAL A 83 10.06 16.74 1.79
CA VAL A 83 9.28 17.98 1.97
C VAL A 83 8.09 17.76 2.90
N LEU A 84 7.40 16.63 2.77
CA LEU A 84 6.33 16.21 3.67
C LEU A 84 6.83 16.10 5.11
N ARG A 85 7.98 15.45 5.35
CA ARG A 85 8.58 15.38 6.68
C ARG A 85 8.83 16.76 7.25
N GLN A 86 9.42 17.67 6.47
CA GLN A 86 9.66 19.05 6.91
C GLN A 86 8.34 19.76 7.27
N HIS A 87 7.28 19.54 6.49
CA HIS A 87 5.95 20.08 6.76
C HIS A 87 5.36 19.53 8.08
N ILE A 88 5.50 18.23 8.34
CA ILE A 88 4.98 17.57 9.56
C ILE A 88 5.74 18.02 10.81
N LEU A 89 7.07 18.16 10.71
CA LEU A 89 7.90 18.61 11.84
C LEU A 89 7.70 20.10 12.14
N LYS A 90 7.19 20.87 11.17
CA LYS A 90 6.82 22.25 11.37
C LYS A 90 5.56 22.35 12.24
N ASP A 91 5.52 23.36 13.11
CA ASP A 91 4.35 23.74 13.92
C ASP A 91 3.81 22.64 14.86
N GLY A 92 4.64 21.67 15.28
CA GLY A 92 4.25 20.65 16.27
C GLY A 92 3.19 19.64 15.77
N ARG A 93 3.04 19.48 14.45
CA ARG A 93 2.06 18.56 13.85
C ARG A 93 2.45 17.09 13.98
N ALA A 94 3.71 16.81 14.30
CA ALA A 94 4.27 15.47 14.44
C ALA A 94 3.44 14.56 15.35
N ASP A 95 3.00 15.04 16.53
CA ASP A 95 2.22 14.25 17.47
C ASP A 95 0.84 13.84 16.93
N ARG A 96 0.19 14.74 16.19
CA ARG A 96 -1.09 14.43 15.52
C ARG A 96 -0.87 13.39 14.43
N PHE A 97 0.16 13.57 13.62
CA PHE A 97 0.48 12.66 12.53
C PHE A 97 0.87 11.26 13.03
N GLN A 98 1.67 11.19 14.10
CA GLN A 98 2.02 9.96 14.82
C GLN A 98 0.77 9.21 15.33
N ARG A 99 -0.21 9.92 15.90
CA ARG A 99 -1.48 9.31 16.31
C ARG A 99 -2.27 8.72 15.13
N HIS A 100 -2.26 9.38 13.97
CA HIS A 100 -2.90 8.84 12.78
C HIS A 100 -2.17 7.61 12.22
N ILE A 101 -0.82 7.62 12.22
CA ILE A 101 -0.02 6.43 11.92
C ILE A 101 -0.40 5.28 12.85
N ALA A 102 -0.40 5.51 14.17
CA ALA A 102 -0.71 4.48 15.16
C ALA A 102 -2.12 3.90 14.94
N SER A 103 -3.11 4.75 14.70
CA SER A 103 -4.48 4.29 14.41
C SER A 103 -4.57 3.45 13.13
N MET A 104 -3.82 3.79 12.09
CA MET A 104 -3.74 3.02 10.84
C MET A 104 -3.01 1.69 11.05
N ALA A 105 -1.90 1.71 11.80
CA ALA A 105 -1.12 0.54 12.16
C ALA A 105 -1.98 -0.48 12.94
N ASP A 106 -2.74 -0.03 13.95
CA ASP A 106 -3.65 -0.87 14.71
C ASP A 106 -4.72 -1.52 13.82
N ALA A 107 -5.30 -0.74 12.89
CA ALA A 107 -6.29 -1.26 11.94
C ALA A 107 -5.69 -2.33 11.00
N LEU A 108 -4.48 -2.09 10.48
CA LEU A 108 -3.75 -3.04 9.63
C LEU A 108 -3.40 -4.32 10.40
N GLN A 109 -2.91 -4.19 11.63
CA GLN A 109 -2.56 -5.33 12.48
C GLN A 109 -3.78 -6.20 12.81
N ASN A 110 -4.94 -5.57 13.05
CA ASN A 110 -6.20 -6.28 13.25
C ASN A 110 -6.61 -7.08 12.01
N VAL A 111 -6.48 -6.49 10.81
CA VAL A 111 -6.77 -7.19 9.55
C VAL A 111 -5.81 -8.37 9.32
N ILE A 112 -4.51 -8.19 9.57
CA ILE A 112 -3.52 -9.26 9.47
C ILE A 112 -3.90 -10.44 10.36
N THR A 113 -4.18 -10.18 11.64
CA THR A 113 -4.53 -11.21 12.63
C THR A 113 -5.77 -11.97 12.19
N ARG A 114 -6.84 -11.25 11.83
CA ARG A 114 -8.11 -11.86 11.38
C ARG A 114 -7.98 -12.64 10.08
N ALA A 115 -7.15 -12.19 9.15
CA ALA A 115 -6.92 -12.87 7.89
C ALA A 115 -6.18 -14.19 8.10
N ARG A 116 -5.15 -14.19 8.97
CA ARG A 116 -4.43 -15.40 9.40
C ARG A 116 -5.36 -16.39 10.11
N ASP A 117 -6.16 -15.92 11.07
CA ASP A 117 -7.15 -16.74 11.76
C ASP A 117 -8.14 -17.39 10.79
N SER A 118 -8.68 -16.59 9.87
CA SER A 118 -9.61 -17.08 8.84
C SER A 118 -8.96 -18.14 7.96
N CYS A 119 -7.69 -17.95 7.57
CA CYS A 119 -6.95 -18.90 6.76
C CYS A 119 -6.73 -20.22 7.50
N ARG A 120 -6.29 -20.17 8.77
CA ARG A 120 -6.14 -21.35 9.63
C ARG A 120 -7.43 -22.13 9.75
N MET A 121 -8.53 -21.43 10.04
CA MET A 121 -9.84 -22.05 10.24
C MET A 121 -10.35 -22.72 8.97
N LEU A 122 -10.23 -22.05 7.82
CA LEU A 122 -10.65 -22.57 6.51
C LEU A 122 -9.85 -23.80 6.10
N THR A 123 -8.51 -23.72 6.18
CA THR A 123 -7.62 -24.75 5.63
C THR A 123 -7.46 -25.95 6.57
N ALA A 124 -7.67 -25.79 7.88
CA ALA A 124 -7.64 -26.91 8.84
C ALA A 124 -8.93 -27.73 8.89
N LYS A 125 -10.11 -27.10 8.82
CA LYS A 125 -11.38 -27.76 9.18
C LYS A 125 -12.25 -28.23 8.00
N GLY A 126 -11.89 -27.90 6.76
CA GLY A 126 -12.55 -28.41 5.56
C GLY A 126 -13.97 -27.86 5.31
N SER A 127 -14.09 -27.12 4.22
CA SER A 127 -15.26 -27.05 3.31
C SER A 127 -16.66 -26.65 3.83
N ASN A 128 -16.81 -25.98 4.97
CA ASN A 128 -18.03 -25.20 5.25
C ASN A 128 -17.74 -23.70 5.35
N PHE A 129 -17.60 -23.07 4.19
CA PHE A 129 -17.38 -21.62 4.03
C PHE A 129 -18.39 -20.79 4.80
N GLU A 130 -19.66 -21.17 4.77
CA GLU A 130 -20.76 -20.44 5.39
C GLU A 130 -20.66 -20.42 6.92
N LYS A 131 -20.19 -21.51 7.52
CA LYS A 131 -19.93 -21.59 8.97
C LYS A 131 -18.90 -20.55 9.43
N PHE A 132 -18.06 -20.10 8.52
CA PHE A 132 -17.03 -19.09 8.77
C PHE A 132 -17.35 -17.73 8.15
N GLY A 133 -18.60 -17.52 7.72
CA GLY A 133 -19.06 -16.24 7.16
C GLY A 133 -18.65 -16.01 5.71
N PHE A 134 -18.12 -17.01 5.01
CA PHE A 134 -17.75 -16.93 3.60
C PHE A 134 -18.81 -17.57 2.69
N HIS A 135 -19.01 -16.99 1.51
CA HIS A 135 -19.98 -17.46 0.54
C HIS A 135 -19.41 -18.64 -0.25
N ARG A 136 -20.22 -19.68 -0.50
CA ARG A 136 -19.79 -20.88 -1.24
C ARG A 136 -19.38 -20.59 -2.68
N ALA A 137 -19.99 -19.58 -3.29
CA ALA A 137 -19.60 -19.14 -4.65
C ALA A 137 -18.26 -18.40 -4.68
N GLY A 138 -17.74 -17.98 -3.52
CA GLY A 138 -16.52 -17.19 -3.43
C GLY A 138 -16.69 -15.79 -2.85
N GLU A 139 -15.58 -15.05 -2.78
CA GLU A 139 -15.53 -13.69 -2.27
C GLU A 139 -14.82 -12.76 -3.25
N SER A 140 -15.21 -11.48 -3.26
CA SER A 140 -14.38 -10.43 -3.85
C SER A 140 -13.38 -9.93 -2.81
N ARG A 141 -12.34 -9.21 -3.24
CA ARG A 141 -11.38 -8.58 -2.30
C ARG A 141 -12.08 -7.60 -1.34
N CYS A 142 -13.03 -6.83 -1.86
CA CYS A 142 -13.78 -5.86 -1.06
C CYS A 142 -14.69 -6.55 -0.04
N SER A 143 -15.44 -7.58 -0.43
CA SER A 143 -16.29 -8.31 0.53
C SER A 143 -15.46 -9.01 1.60
N LEU A 144 -14.28 -9.54 1.23
CA LEU A 144 -13.37 -10.17 2.16
C LEU A 144 -12.82 -9.17 3.18
N LEU A 145 -12.39 -7.98 2.75
CA LEU A 145 -11.91 -6.93 3.65
C LEU A 145 -12.99 -6.45 4.62
N MET A 146 -14.22 -6.27 4.15
CA MET A 146 -15.36 -5.94 5.01
C MET A 146 -15.58 -7.02 6.09
N LYS A 147 -15.45 -8.30 5.72
CA LYS A 147 -15.58 -9.43 6.67
C LYS A 147 -14.43 -9.52 7.66
N LEU A 148 -13.23 -9.13 7.24
CA LEU A 148 -12.07 -8.95 8.12
C LEU A 148 -12.21 -7.71 9.02
N GLY A 149 -13.23 -6.88 8.80
CA GLY A 149 -13.48 -5.66 9.56
C GLY A 149 -12.50 -4.54 9.22
N TRP A 150 -11.94 -4.54 8.01
CA TRP A 150 -11.20 -3.39 7.52
C TRP A 150 -12.14 -2.20 7.37
N VAL A 151 -11.82 -1.14 8.09
CA VAL A 151 -12.38 0.18 7.92
C VAL A 151 -11.19 1.12 7.89
N GLU A 152 -10.98 1.80 6.77
CA GLU A 152 -9.90 2.78 6.66
C GLU A 152 -10.14 3.88 7.72
N PRO A 153 -9.20 4.13 8.65
CA PRO A 153 -9.35 5.18 9.64
C PRO A 153 -9.53 6.55 8.97
N ILE A 154 -10.63 7.23 9.35
CA ILE A 154 -10.97 8.57 8.85
C ILE A 154 -10.38 9.60 9.80
N THR A 155 -9.76 10.65 9.28
CA THR A 155 -9.26 11.77 10.10
C THR A 155 -10.28 12.90 10.21
N GLU A 156 -10.22 13.68 11.30
CA GLU A 156 -11.24 14.67 11.75
C GLU A 156 -11.61 15.76 10.71
N HIS A 157 -10.85 15.90 9.62
CA HIS A 157 -11.06 16.92 8.57
C HIS A 157 -11.44 16.35 7.19
N GLU A 158 -11.69 15.05 7.06
CA GLU A 158 -11.97 14.39 5.78
C GLU A 158 -13.45 14.47 5.37
N THR A 159 -13.94 15.67 5.05
CA THR A 159 -15.13 15.84 4.20
C THR A 159 -14.78 15.84 2.71
N ARG A 160 -13.49 15.89 2.36
CA ARG A 160 -12.99 15.75 0.99
C ARG A 160 -12.68 14.28 0.74
N SER A 161 -13.08 13.75 -0.41
CA SER A 161 -12.86 12.34 -0.75
C SER A 161 -11.37 12.00 -0.61
N ALA A 162 -11.08 10.81 -0.06
CA ALA A 162 -9.77 10.18 0.12
C ALA A 162 -8.86 10.13 -1.13
N GLY A 163 -9.25 10.77 -2.24
CA GLY A 163 -8.57 10.63 -3.51
C GLY A 163 -8.93 11.65 -4.58
N SER A 164 -9.24 12.90 -4.23
CA SER A 164 -8.90 13.95 -5.20
C SER A 164 -7.38 13.92 -5.39
N ILE A 165 -6.95 13.29 -6.49
CA ILE A 165 -5.56 13.25 -6.92
C ILE A 165 -5.18 14.49 -7.72
N GLU A 166 -6.14 15.40 -7.88
CA GLU A 166 -5.99 16.63 -8.65
C GLU A 166 -5.23 17.70 -7.85
N GLU A 167 -5.26 17.62 -6.51
CA GLU A 167 -4.61 18.55 -5.60
C GLU A 167 -3.76 17.80 -4.57
N TRP A 168 -2.50 18.22 -4.40
CA TRP A 168 -1.65 17.76 -3.31
C TRP A 168 -2.02 18.45 -2.01
N ASP A 169 -2.32 17.67 -0.98
CA ASP A 169 -2.65 18.14 0.36
C ASP A 169 -1.83 17.37 1.40
N PRO A 170 -0.78 17.98 1.98
CA PRO A 170 0.06 17.31 2.98
C PRO A 170 -0.64 17.13 4.33
N ASP A 171 -1.80 17.77 4.55
CA ASP A 171 -2.62 17.60 5.76
C ASP A 171 -3.70 16.51 5.57
N ASN A 172 -3.89 16.00 4.34
CA ASN A 172 -4.73 14.86 4.04
C ASN A 172 -3.99 13.54 4.35
N PHE A 173 -4.24 12.98 5.52
CA PHE A 173 -3.55 11.77 5.98
C PHE A 173 -3.75 10.57 5.04
N GLN A 174 -4.94 10.38 4.47
CA GLN A 174 -5.22 9.29 3.54
C GLN A 174 -4.41 9.38 2.24
N GLN A 175 -4.24 10.59 1.70
CA GLN A 175 -3.39 10.84 0.54
C GLN A 175 -1.92 10.60 0.89
N VAL A 176 -1.49 11.08 2.05
CA VAL A 176 -0.11 10.89 2.54
C VAL A 176 0.21 9.41 2.80
N ALA A 177 -0.68 8.68 3.47
CA ALA A 177 -0.51 7.26 3.75
C ALA A 177 -0.36 6.46 2.45
N ARG A 178 -1.20 6.73 1.44
CA ARG A 178 -1.07 6.12 0.10
C ARG A 178 0.25 6.46 -0.57
N LEU A 179 0.71 7.73 -0.50
CA LEU A 179 2.02 8.13 -1.01
C LEU A 179 3.14 7.30 -0.39
N LEU A 180 3.16 7.18 0.94
CA LEU A 180 4.17 6.43 1.68
C LEU A 180 4.13 4.93 1.32
N ILE A 181 2.96 4.33 1.42
CA ILE A 181 2.77 2.89 1.21
C ILE A 181 3.08 2.51 -0.24
N TYR A 182 2.54 3.21 -1.23
CA TYR A 182 2.77 2.86 -2.64
C TYR A 182 4.23 3.10 -3.03
N SER A 183 4.86 4.16 -2.53
CA SER A 183 6.28 4.41 -2.81
C SER A 183 7.17 3.34 -2.19
N TYR A 184 6.87 2.93 -0.95
CA TYR A 184 7.57 1.84 -0.27
C TYR A 184 7.42 0.52 -1.02
N VAL A 185 6.19 0.13 -1.38
CA VAL A 185 5.91 -1.16 -2.04
C VAL A 185 6.61 -1.26 -3.39
N LEU A 186 6.49 -0.21 -4.22
CA LEU A 186 7.15 -0.19 -5.52
C LEU A 186 8.68 -0.19 -5.39
N SER A 187 9.22 0.38 -4.31
CA SER A 187 10.66 0.30 -4.01
C SER A 187 11.07 -1.09 -3.50
N LYS A 188 10.28 -1.70 -2.62
CA LYS A 188 10.52 -3.02 -2.00
C LYS A 188 10.57 -4.15 -3.05
N TYR A 189 9.69 -4.08 -4.04
CA TYR A 189 9.56 -5.13 -5.07
C TYR A 189 10.22 -4.79 -6.40
N LYS A 190 11.08 -3.75 -6.45
CA LYS A 190 11.91 -3.48 -7.61
C LYS A 190 13.10 -4.42 -7.66
N THR A 191 13.48 -4.82 -8.86
CA THR A 191 14.71 -5.55 -9.15
C THR A 191 15.52 -4.77 -10.17
N PHE A 192 16.85 -4.85 -10.08
CA PHE A 192 17.73 -4.24 -11.06
C PHE A 192 18.15 -5.28 -12.09
N VAL A 193 17.84 -5.01 -13.35
CA VAL A 193 18.11 -5.93 -14.46
C VAL A 193 19.06 -5.28 -15.43
N ARG A 194 20.15 -5.98 -15.72
CA ARG A 194 21.14 -5.56 -16.71
C ARG A 194 20.69 -5.99 -18.10
N ARG A 195 20.36 -5.03 -18.96
CA ARG A 195 20.03 -5.25 -20.37
C ARG A 195 21.14 -4.69 -21.24
N LYS A 196 22.00 -5.58 -21.77
CA LYS A 196 23.20 -5.25 -22.56
C LYS A 196 24.13 -4.27 -21.82
N HIS A 197 24.00 -2.97 -22.09
CA HIS A 197 24.83 -1.89 -21.55
C HIS A 197 24.08 -0.94 -20.60
N ILE A 198 22.80 -1.21 -20.30
CA ILE A 198 21.97 -0.38 -19.43
C ILE A 198 21.55 -1.20 -18.20
N ILE A 199 21.67 -0.60 -17.02
CA ILE A 199 21.03 -1.12 -15.80
C ILE A 199 19.66 -0.45 -15.73
N GLY A 200 18.59 -1.25 -15.85
CA GLY A 200 17.22 -0.82 -15.63
C GLY A 200 16.69 -1.33 -14.30
N ALA A 201 15.58 -0.76 -13.85
CA ALA A 201 14.80 -1.30 -12.76
C ALA A 201 13.42 -1.73 -13.27
N GLU A 202 12.97 -2.91 -12.84
CA GLU A 202 11.66 -3.47 -13.15
C GLU A 202 10.99 -3.99 -11.88
N LEU A 203 9.67 -4.11 -11.88
CA LEU A 203 8.95 -4.76 -10.79
C LEU A 203 8.91 -6.25 -11.05
N ASP A 204 9.16 -7.04 -10.01
CA ASP A 204 9.06 -8.48 -10.07
C ASP A 204 7.83 -8.95 -9.28
N PRO A 205 6.74 -9.37 -9.97
CA PRO A 205 5.53 -9.86 -9.32
C PRO A 205 5.72 -11.14 -8.50
N GLU A 206 6.80 -11.88 -8.72
CA GLU A 206 7.07 -13.13 -8.01
C GLU A 206 7.53 -12.86 -6.57
N ILE A 207 8.24 -11.75 -6.32
CA ILE A 207 8.72 -11.38 -4.97
C ILE A 207 7.57 -11.20 -3.97
N PRO A 208 6.53 -10.38 -4.21
CA PRO A 208 5.41 -10.26 -3.28
C PRO A 208 4.62 -11.57 -3.16
N ILE A 209 4.56 -12.40 -4.20
CA ILE A 209 3.93 -13.73 -4.15
C ILE A 209 4.65 -14.66 -3.16
N GLN A 210 5.98 -14.69 -3.23
CA GLN A 210 6.82 -15.48 -2.32
C GLN A 210 6.81 -14.91 -0.91
N TYR A 211 6.78 -13.57 -0.78
CA TYR A 211 6.67 -12.92 0.52
C TYR A 211 5.33 -13.21 1.19
N ALA A 212 4.22 -13.12 0.46
CA ALA A 212 2.89 -13.51 0.93
C ALA A 212 2.87 -14.99 1.38
N ALA A 213 3.47 -15.89 0.59
CA ALA A 213 3.59 -17.30 0.95
C ALA A 213 4.32 -17.51 2.29
N ARG A 214 5.45 -16.83 2.48
CA ARG A 214 6.23 -16.89 3.74
C ARG A 214 5.44 -16.33 4.93
N LEU A 215 4.71 -15.23 4.75
CA LEU A 215 3.89 -14.64 5.81
C LEU A 215 2.75 -15.55 6.28
N MET A 216 2.33 -16.50 5.44
CA MET A 216 1.21 -17.41 5.69
C MET A 216 1.64 -18.85 5.96
N GLU A 217 2.94 -19.16 5.96
CA GLU A 217 3.46 -20.53 6.02
C GLU A 217 2.95 -21.32 7.23
N SER A 218 2.89 -20.69 8.41
CA SER A 218 2.38 -21.31 9.63
C SER A 218 0.85 -21.42 9.68
N ASP A 219 0.16 -20.65 8.85
CA ASP A 219 -1.29 -20.45 8.92
C ASP A 219 -2.04 -21.23 7.84
N TYR A 220 -1.33 -21.63 6.80
CA TYR A 220 -1.86 -22.33 5.65
C TYR A 220 -1.61 -23.83 5.73
N ASN A 221 -2.68 -24.63 5.79
CA ASN A 221 -2.55 -26.07 5.69
C ASN A 221 -2.34 -26.51 4.23
N SER A 222 -1.09 -26.61 3.79
CA SER A 222 -0.68 -27.05 2.44
C SER A 222 -1.08 -28.47 2.08
N LYS A 223 -1.44 -29.30 3.07
CA LYS A 223 -1.90 -30.68 2.86
C LYS A 223 -3.37 -30.76 2.48
N ASN A 224 -4.12 -29.65 2.51
CA ASN A 224 -5.54 -29.64 2.18
C ASN A 224 -5.76 -29.55 0.66
N PRO A 225 -6.29 -30.60 0.00
CA PRO A 225 -6.46 -30.62 -1.45
C PRO A 225 -7.58 -29.69 -1.96
N VAL A 226 -8.48 -29.22 -1.08
CA VAL A 226 -9.57 -28.29 -1.43
C VAL A 226 -9.02 -26.90 -1.76
N PHE A 227 -7.83 -26.57 -1.25
CA PHE A 227 -7.18 -25.29 -1.43
C PHE A 227 -5.88 -25.51 -2.21
N PRO A 228 -5.94 -25.54 -3.55
CA PRO A 228 -4.73 -25.41 -4.35
C PRO A 228 -4.21 -23.98 -4.14
N TYR A 229 -2.98 -23.83 -3.67
CA TYR A 229 -2.36 -22.52 -3.52
C TYR A 229 -2.35 -21.82 -4.88
N TRP A 230 -3.07 -20.70 -5.00
CA TRP A 230 -3.33 -20.05 -6.29
C TRP A 230 -2.89 -18.60 -6.25
N THR A 231 -1.66 -18.30 -6.62
CA THR A 231 -1.18 -16.92 -6.75
C THR A 231 -1.27 -16.49 -8.21
N GLN A 232 -2.02 -15.42 -8.51
CA GLN A 232 -2.05 -14.85 -9.86
C GLN A 232 -1.12 -13.66 -9.92
N GLN A 233 0.02 -13.86 -10.57
CA GLN A 233 0.92 -12.81 -11.02
C GLN A 233 0.18 -11.60 -11.62
N LYS A 234 -0.84 -11.84 -12.46
CA LYS A 234 -1.65 -10.76 -13.06
C LYS A 234 -2.32 -9.82 -12.06
N ARG A 235 -2.71 -10.30 -10.87
CA ARG A 235 -3.31 -9.43 -9.84
C ARG A 235 -2.27 -8.49 -9.24
N VAL A 236 -1.07 -9.02 -9.00
CA VAL A 236 0.05 -8.23 -8.49
C VAL A 236 0.50 -7.20 -9.53
N GLU A 237 0.64 -7.61 -10.79
CA GLU A 237 0.96 -6.70 -11.91
C GLU A 237 -0.07 -5.58 -12.05
N HIS A 238 -1.36 -5.91 -11.99
CA HIS A 238 -2.43 -4.91 -12.00
C HIS A 238 -2.29 -3.92 -10.83
N ASP A 239 -2.01 -4.41 -9.62
CA ASP A 239 -1.88 -3.53 -8.47
C ASP A 239 -0.63 -2.63 -8.56
N PHE A 240 0.49 -3.16 -9.06
CA PHE A 240 1.67 -2.37 -9.40
C PHE A 240 1.33 -1.25 -10.38
N GLN A 241 0.63 -1.57 -11.47
CA GLN A 241 0.21 -0.59 -12.45
C GLN A 241 -0.68 0.50 -11.83
N CYS A 242 -1.66 0.13 -11.00
CA CYS A 242 -2.51 1.09 -10.31
C CYS A 242 -1.72 2.02 -9.38
N MET A 243 -0.77 1.49 -8.61
CA MET A 243 0.09 2.28 -7.72
C MET A 243 0.99 3.23 -8.51
N GLN A 244 1.57 2.78 -9.62
CA GLN A 244 2.37 3.63 -10.51
C GLN A 244 1.55 4.79 -11.09
N VAL A 245 0.36 4.50 -11.64
CA VAL A 245 -0.54 5.53 -12.20
C VAL A 245 -0.92 6.55 -11.13
N TRP A 246 -1.33 6.07 -9.95
CA TRP A 246 -1.71 6.94 -8.84
C TRP A 246 -0.53 7.82 -8.40
N LEU A 247 0.64 7.25 -8.16
CA LEU A 247 1.81 8.05 -7.76
C LEU A 247 2.21 9.07 -8.81
N SER A 248 2.15 8.72 -10.10
CA SER A 248 2.48 9.66 -11.18
C SER A 248 1.47 10.81 -11.26
N GLN A 249 0.18 10.55 -11.07
CA GLN A 249 -0.85 11.60 -10.98
C GLN A 249 -0.62 12.51 -9.77
N LEU A 250 -0.34 11.93 -8.59
CA LEU A 250 -0.09 12.69 -7.37
C LEU A 250 1.18 13.55 -7.49
N SER A 251 2.27 13.00 -8.03
CA SER A 251 3.51 13.75 -8.27
C SER A 251 3.27 14.94 -9.20
N CYS A 252 2.43 14.79 -10.23
CA CYS A 252 2.02 15.91 -11.08
C CYS A 252 1.23 16.97 -10.31
N ALA A 253 0.30 16.58 -9.43
CA ALA A 253 -0.46 17.51 -8.60
C ALA A 253 0.44 18.31 -7.63
N TRP A 254 1.41 17.64 -7.03
CA TRP A 254 2.42 18.28 -6.18
C TRP A 254 3.28 19.29 -6.97
N LEU A 255 3.79 18.92 -8.14
CA LEU A 255 4.55 19.84 -9.00
C LEU A 255 3.73 21.08 -9.41
N LYS A 256 2.44 20.90 -9.74
CA LYS A 256 1.52 22.02 -9.99
C LYS A 256 1.39 22.94 -8.78
N SER A 257 1.24 22.37 -7.58
CA SER A 257 1.15 23.18 -6.35
C SER A 257 2.41 24.04 -6.12
N LEU A 258 3.60 23.49 -6.41
CA LEU A 258 4.86 24.23 -6.29
C LEU A 258 4.95 25.37 -7.30
N ALA A 259 4.51 25.14 -8.54
CA ALA A 259 4.49 26.16 -9.58
C ALA A 259 3.59 27.35 -9.18
N HIS A 260 2.40 27.08 -8.64
CA HIS A 260 1.47 28.13 -8.21
C HIS A 260 1.97 28.93 -6.99
N VAL A 261 2.69 28.30 -6.06
CA VAL A 261 3.32 29.03 -4.93
C VAL A 261 4.36 30.03 -5.45
N ARG A 262 5.16 29.63 -6.44
CA ARG A 262 6.17 30.50 -7.04
C ARG A 262 5.54 31.71 -7.75
N GLU A 263 4.49 31.50 -8.55
CA GLU A 263 3.80 32.59 -9.23
C GLU A 263 3.18 33.63 -8.28
N ARG A 264 2.68 33.21 -7.10
CA ARG A 264 2.16 34.14 -6.09
C ARG A 264 3.27 34.96 -5.45
N ASN A 265 4.40 34.33 -5.13
CA ASN A 265 5.54 35.01 -4.54
C ASN A 265 6.16 36.03 -5.50
N ASP A 266 6.23 35.69 -6.80
CA ASP A 266 6.73 36.59 -7.84
C ASP A 266 5.78 37.78 -8.11
N LYS A 267 4.47 37.62 -7.86
CA LYS A 267 3.47 38.70 -7.97
C LYS A 267 3.43 39.61 -6.74
N LEU A 268 3.79 39.12 -5.55
CA LEU A 268 3.86 39.92 -4.32
C LEU A 268 5.14 40.76 -4.22
N GLN A 269 6.14 40.47 -5.05
CA GLN A 269 7.40 41.23 -5.13
C GLN A 269 7.41 42.32 -6.22
N ARG A 270 6.29 42.54 -6.92
CA ARG A 270 6.10 43.62 -7.91
C ARG A 270 5.09 44.64 -7.40
#